data_AF-A0A9E5G9E8-F1
#
_entry.id   AF-A0A9E5G9E8-F1
#
_cell.length_a   1.000
_cell.length_b   1.000
_cell.length_c   1.000
_cell.angle_alpha   90.00
_cell.angle_beta   90.00
_cell.angle_gamma   90.00
#
_symmetry.space_group_name_H-M   'P 1'
#
loop_
_entity.id
_entity.type
_entity.pdbx_description
1 polymer ?
#
loop_
_entity_poly.entity_id
_entity_poly.type
_entity_poly.pdbx_seq_one_letter_code
_entity_poly.pdbx_strand_id
1 'polypeptide(L)' 'MIKVLAIDDEEPIRKWLQFCISRFDGFACITAASGKEGIALWQAQQPDIILSDIEMPGMSGLEMLKEIQS' A
#
# COMPACT_ATOMS: atom_id res chain seq x y z
N MET A 1 5.93 4.43 15.49
CA MET A 1 4.71 4.70 14.70
C MET A 1 4.69 3.66 13.61
N ILE A 2 3.66 2.82 13.56
CA ILE A 2 3.50 1.73 12.60
C ILE A 2 3.08 2.33 11.26
N LYS A 3 3.84 2.08 10.20
CA LYS A 3 3.54 2.57 8.85
C LYS A 3 2.82 1.50 8.06
N VAL A 4 1.64 1.84 7.55
CA VAL A 4 0.84 1.01 6.66
C VAL A 4 0.94 1.58 5.25
N LEU A 5 1.32 0.75 4.28
CA LEU A 5 1.27 1.07 2.86
C LEU A 5 0.02 0.41 2.26
N ALA A 6 -0.96 1.23 1.87
CA ALA A 6 -2.20 0.79 1.22
C ALA A 6 -2.10 1.00 -0.31
N ILE A 7 -2.33 -0.05 -1.09
CA ILE A 7 -2.08 -0.10 -2.53
C ILE A 7 -3.34 -0.60 -3.22
N ASP A 8 -3.94 0.25 -4.04
CA ASP A 8 -5.22 -0.01 -4.71
C ASP A 8 -5.34 0.98 -5.88
N ASP A 9 -5.81 0.59 -7.06
CA ASP A 9 -5.92 1.50 -8.20
C ASP A 9 -7.12 2.47 -8.10
N GLU A 10 -8.12 2.16 -7.27
CA GLU A 10 -9.28 2.99 -7.02
C GLU A 10 -9.02 4.07 -5.95
N GLU A 11 -9.04 5.34 -6.35
CA GLU A 11 -8.85 6.48 -5.44
C GLU A 11 -9.84 6.51 -4.25
N PRO A 12 -11.14 6.19 -4.41
CA PRO A 12 -12.08 6.14 -3.30
C PRO A 12 -11.67 5.13 -2.22
N ILE A 13 -11.18 3.95 -2.62
CA ILE A 13 -10.75 2.90 -1.70
C ILE A 13 -9.50 3.35 -0.94
N ARG A 14 -8.50 3.92 -1.63
CA ARG A 14 -7.30 4.47 -0.98
C ARG A 14 -7.63 5.53 0.07
N LYS A 15 -8.53 6.46 -0.25
CA LYS A 15 -8.98 7.51 0.68
C LYS A 15 -9.71 6.92 1.88
N TRP A 16 -10.57 5.93 1.65
CA TRP A 16 -11.30 5.25 2.72
C TRP A 16 -10.34 4.49 3.66
N LEU A 17 -9.38 3.74 3.12
CA LEU A 17 -8.35 3.06 3.92
C LEU A 17 -7.50 4.04 4.73
N GLN A 18 -7.05 5.13 4.11
CA GLN A 18 -6.30 6.16 4.80
C GLN A 18 -7.10 6.79 5.95
N PHE A 19 -8.37 7.10 5.71
CA PHE A 19 -9.29 7.58 6.76
C PHE A 19 -9.41 6.56 7.89
N CYS A 20 -9.69 5.29 7.61
CA CYS A 20 -9.84 4.25 8.61
C CYS A 20 -8.56 4.07 9.44
N ILE A 21 -7.39 3.99 8.80
CA ILE A 21 -6.10 3.79 9.49
C ILE A 21 -5.74 5.00 10.36
N SER A 22 -6.04 6.22 9.91
CA SER A 22 -5.78 7.44 10.68
C SER A 22 -6.57 7.52 12.00
N ARG A 23 -7.59 6.68 12.20
CA ARG A 23 -8.35 6.60 13.46
C ARG A 23 -7.64 5.83 14.56
N PHE A 24 -6.56 5.13 14.23
CA PHE A 24 -5.78 4.36 15.20
C PHE A 24 -4.54 5.14 15.63
N ASP A 25 -4.38 5.34 16.93
CA ASP A 25 -3.21 6.00 17.47
C ASP A 25 -1.93 5.19 17.20
N GLY A 26 -0.86 5.90 16.85
CA GLY A 26 0.43 5.30 16.55
C GLY A 26 0.55 4.68 15.16
N PHE A 27 -0.47 4.79 14.30
CA PHE A 27 -0.42 4.38 12.89
C PHE A 27 -0.27 5.57 11.94
N ALA A 28 0.42 5.35 10.84
CA ALA A 28 0.48 6.26 9.70
C ALA A 28 0.16 5.50 8.41
N CYS A 29 -0.66 6.10 7.54
CA CYS A 29 -1.04 5.49 6.27
C CYS A 29 -0.41 6.22 5.08
N ILE A 30 0.30 5.46 4.26
CA ILE A 30 0.89 5.85 2.98
C ILE A 30 0.10 5.12 1.91
N THR A 31 -0.20 5.76 0.78
CA THR A 31 -1.03 5.18 -0.27
C THR A 31 -0.29 5.13 -1.60
N ALA A 32 -0.52 4.09 -2.40
CA ALA A 32 -0.02 3.96 -3.77
C ALA A 32 -1.16 3.54 -4.72
N ALA A 33 -1.17 4.06 -5.96
CA ALA A 33 -2.20 3.79 -6.95
C ALA A 33 -1.86 2.63 -7.90
N SER A 34 -0.71 1.98 -7.73
CA SER A 34 -0.28 0.85 -8.56
C SER A 34 0.79 0.02 -7.88
N GLY A 35 1.02 -1.22 -8.34
CA GLY A 35 2.10 -2.06 -7.83
C GLY A 35 3.50 -1.44 -7.98
N LYS A 36 3.76 -0.74 -9.09
CA LYS A 36 5.06 -0.05 -9.32
C LYS A 36 5.30 1.09 -8.32
N GLU A 37 4.29 1.90 -8.08
CA GLU A 37 4.35 2.95 -7.06
C GLU A 37 4.47 2.33 -5.65
N GLY A 38 3.78 1.22 -5.42
CA GLY A 38 3.88 0.41 -4.20
C GLY A 38 5.29 -0.06 -3.91
N ILE A 39 6.02 -0.59 -4.89
CA ILE A 39 7.43 -1.01 -4.75
C ILE A 39 8.32 0.19 -4.43
N ALA A 40 8.17 1.30 -5.16
CA ALA A 40 8.96 2.50 -4.93
C ALA A 40 8.77 3.06 -3.51
N LEU A 41 7.52 3.11 -3.04
CA LEU A 41 7.18 3.56 -1.68
C LEU A 41 7.61 2.55 -0.62
N TRP A 42 7.50 1.25 -0.87
CA TRP A 42 8.01 0.23 0.02
C TRP A 42 9.52 0.38 0.24
N GLN A 43 10.30 0.53 -0.84
CA GLN A 43 11.75 0.76 -0.76
C GLN A 43 12.08 2.04 0.00
N ALA A 44 11.40 3.15 -0.30
CA ALA A 44 11.70 4.46 0.27
C ALA A 44 11.23 4.62 1.72
N GLN A 45 10.10 4.01 2.10
CA GLN A 45 9.44 4.27 3.38
C GLN A 45 9.59 3.14 4.40
N GLN A 46 9.96 1.94 3.93
CA GLN A 46 10.11 0.73 4.74
C GLN A 46 8.88 0.52 5.66
N PRO A 47 7.68 0.33 5.08
CA PRO A 47 6.46 0.18 5.87
C PRO A 47 6.47 -1.14 6.65
N ASP A 48 5.80 -1.15 7.80
CA ASP A 48 5.66 -2.33 8.65
C ASP A 48 4.56 -3.28 8.14
N ILE A 49 3.55 -2.72 7.46
CA ILE A 49 2.38 -3.45 6.95
C ILE A 49 2.11 -3.01 5.51
N ILE A 50 1.82 -3.98 4.64
CA ILE A 50 1.32 -3.75 3.28
C ILE A 50 -0.12 -4.25 3.20
N LEU A 51 -1.03 -3.40 2.75
CA LEU A 51 -2.38 -3.75 2.33
C LEU A 51 -2.45 -3.52 0.83
N SER A 52 -2.60 -4.58 0.05
CA SER A 52 -2.63 -4.50 -1.42
C SER A 52 -3.91 -5.13 -1.95
N ASP A 53 -4.51 -4.48 -2.93
CA ASP A 53 -5.42 -5.15 -3.84
C ASP A 53 -4.68 -6.25 -4.62
N ILE A 54 -5.37 -7.34 -4.92
CA ILE A 54 -4.86 -8.48 -5.66
C ILE A 54 -4.83 -8.17 -7.14
N GLU A 55 -5.93 -7.62 -7.68
CA GLU A 55 -6.11 -7.39 -9.11
C GLU A 55 -5.97 -5.91 -9.42
N MET A 56 -4.84 -5.51 -10.00
CA MET A 56 -4.62 -4.14 -10.45
C MET A 56 -4.16 -4.13 -11.92
N PRO A 57 -4.50 -3.09 -12.70
CA PRO A 57 -3.99 -2.93 -14.05
C PRO A 57 -2.46 -2.88 -14.11
N GLY A 58 -1.89 -3.62 -15.06
CA GLY A 58 -0.46 -3.63 -15.35
C GLY A 58 0.36 -4.58 -14.47
N MET A 59 0.39 -4.38 -13.15
CA MET A 59 1.07 -5.27 -12.20
C MET A 59 0.11 -5.60 -11.06
N SER A 60 -0.16 -6.89 -10.88
CA SER A 60 -1.01 -7.38 -9.79
C SER A 60 -0.32 -7.22 -8.42
N GLY A 61 -1.11 -7.16 -7.35
CA GLY A 61 -0.56 -7.13 -5.99
C GLY A 61 0.26 -8.39 -5.66
N LEU A 62 -0.10 -9.54 -6.24
CA LEU A 62 0.65 -10.79 -6.06
C LEU A 62 2.02 -10.76 -6.73
N GLU A 63 2.13 -10.22 -7.95
CA GLU A 63 3.42 -10.04 -8.63
C GLU A 63 4.31 -9.07 -7.85
N MET A 64 3.74 -7.95 -7.42
CA MET A 64 4.43 -6.95 -6.60
C MET A 64 4.96 -7.55 -5.29
N LEU A 65 4.15 -8.31 -4.55
CA LEU A 65 4.55 -8.94 -3.29
C LEU A 65 5.67 -9.98 -3.48
N LYS A 66 5.69 -10.69 -4.61
CA LYS A 66 6.80 -11.60 -4.96
C LYS A 66 8.09 -10.84 -5.19
N GLU A 67 8.03 -9.70 -5.87
CA GLU A 67 9.20 -8.85 -6.13
C GLU A 67 9.77 -8.27 -4.83
N ILE A 68 8.90 -7.87 -3.89
CA ILE A 68 9.29 -7.35 -2.57
C ILE A 68 9.98 -8.42 -1.69
N GLN A 69 9.59 -9.68 -1.82
CA GLN A 69 10.12 -10.79 -1.01
C GLN A 69 11.39 -11.44 -1.58
N SER A 70 11.82 -11.04 -2.78
CA SER A 70 12.99 -11.60 -3.48
C SER A 70 14.29 -10.89 -3.07
#